data_AF-A0A3D1F589-F1
#
_entry.id   AF-A0A3D1F589-F1
#
_cell.length_a   1.000
_cell.length_b   1.000
_cell.length_c   1.000
_cell.angle_alpha   90.00
_cell.angle_beta   90.00
_cell.angle_gamma   90.00
#
_symmetry.space_group_name_H-M   'P 1'
#
loop_
_entity.id
_entity.type
_entity.pdbx_description
1 polymer ?
#
loop_
_entity_poly.entity_id
_entity_poly.type
_entity_poly.pdbx_seq_one_letter_code
_entity_poly.pdbx_strand_id
1 'polypeptide(L)'
;MLLAASYLFYGWWDERFLFLIVLSTAIDFCSGIMIDEGTLSKRNRIKASAWTLISAIAFLGINWDAAEIAQKIQHPIGMQYCGGVLLLVIAGNLLYPLLANLPEARRRGVFLFISMAANLGLLAFFKYCNFFIDSAEGILTGMGMHAADFRLNIVLPVGISFYTFQTMSYTIDIYRGHLKPTHRFLDFALFVSFFPQLVAGPIERATHLLPSILHERKMNWEQSMRGCFLILIGLFKKIGVADSVAIAVNSVYLTQGDVTQLDIIVATALFAVQIYCDFSGYSDIARGCSKIMGIELMTNFRIPYVSRTPSEFWTRWHISLSSWLRDYLY
;
A
#
# COMPACT_ATOMS: atom_id res chain seq x y z
N MET A 1 12.85 9.60 -13.45
CA MET A 1 12.36 8.46 -14.27
C MET A 1 11.59 7.46 -13.41
N LEU A 2 12.18 6.82 -12.39
CA LEU A 2 11.47 5.84 -11.55
C LEU A 2 10.18 6.38 -10.91
N LEU A 3 10.21 7.58 -10.33
CA LEU A 3 9.00 8.21 -9.75
C LEU A 3 7.87 8.34 -10.76
N ALA A 4 8.18 8.76 -11.99
CA ALA A 4 7.18 8.91 -13.04
C ALA A 4 6.63 7.55 -13.49
N ALA A 5 7.49 6.54 -13.65
CA ALA A 5 7.07 5.17 -13.96
C ALA A 5 6.18 4.60 -12.85
N SER A 6 6.50 4.89 -11.59
CA SER A 6 5.71 4.51 -10.43
C SER A 6 4.30 5.10 -10.44
N TYR A 7 4.18 6.40 -10.69
CA TYR A 7 2.88 7.07 -10.78
C TYR A 7 2.09 6.63 -12.01
N LEU A 8 2.77 6.37 -13.14
CA LEU A 8 2.12 5.84 -14.34
C LEU A 8 1.57 4.43 -14.12
N PHE A 9 2.36 3.54 -13.48
CA PHE A 9 1.93 2.19 -13.14
C PHE A 9 0.67 2.20 -12.28
N TYR A 10 0.62 3.10 -11.30
CA TYR A 10 -0.49 3.18 -10.37
C TYR A 10 -1.73 3.85 -10.98
N GLY A 11 -1.52 4.94 -11.74
CA GLY A 11 -2.59 5.61 -12.47
C GLY A 11 -3.21 4.77 -13.59
N TRP A 12 -2.53 3.71 -14.03
CA TRP A 12 -3.08 2.76 -15.01
C TRP A 12 -4.31 2.00 -14.49
N TRP A 13 -4.40 1.80 -13.17
CA TRP A 13 -5.56 1.14 -12.55
C TRP A 13 -6.72 2.11 -12.39
N ASP A 14 -6.43 3.25 -11.77
CA ASP A 14 -7.36 4.33 -11.53
C ASP A 14 -6.56 5.57 -11.11
N GLU A 15 -6.69 6.64 -11.88
CA GLU A 15 -5.97 7.88 -11.67
C GLU A 15 -6.32 8.56 -10.35
N ARG A 16 -7.54 8.36 -9.82
CA ARG A 16 -8.01 9.00 -8.59
C ARG A 16 -7.24 8.51 -7.39
N PHE A 17 -6.70 7.30 -7.44
CA PHE A 17 -5.86 6.78 -6.37
C PHE A 17 -4.51 7.49 -6.28
N LEU A 18 -4.02 8.14 -7.35
CA LEU A 18 -2.78 8.93 -7.29
C LEU A 18 -2.90 10.10 -6.32
N PHE A 19 -4.09 10.68 -6.19
CA PHE A 19 -4.35 11.68 -5.15
C PHE A 19 -4.11 11.12 -3.75
N LEU A 20 -4.60 9.90 -3.45
CA LEU A 20 -4.44 9.27 -2.15
C LEU A 20 -2.97 9.03 -1.79
N ILE A 21 -2.17 8.56 -2.77
CA ILE A 21 -0.72 8.40 -2.60
C ILE A 21 -0.07 9.76 -2.30
N VAL A 22 -0.38 10.81 -3.06
CA VAL A 22 0.20 12.14 -2.84
C VAL A 22 -0.22 12.71 -1.49
N LEU A 23 -1.48 12.51 -1.08
CA LEU A 23 -2.00 12.97 0.20
C LEU A 23 -1.26 12.29 1.37
N SER A 24 -1.17 10.96 1.36
CA SER A 24 -0.40 10.21 2.37
C SER A 24 1.08 10.62 2.36
N THR A 25 1.69 10.74 1.17
CA THR A 25 3.07 11.22 1.01
C THR A 25 3.28 12.58 1.68
N ALA A 26 2.37 13.54 1.46
CA ALA A 26 2.47 14.87 2.05
C ALA A 26 2.34 14.86 3.57
N ILE A 27 1.38 14.10 4.11
CA ILE A 27 1.15 14.00 5.55
C ILE A 27 2.36 13.35 6.24
N ASP A 28 2.85 12.23 5.72
CA ASP A 28 3.92 11.46 6.36
C ASP A 28 5.29 12.12 6.19
N PHE A 29 5.54 12.77 5.04
CA PHE A 29 6.73 13.59 4.84
C PHE A 29 6.81 14.73 5.85
N CYS A 30 5.73 15.51 5.99
CA CYS A 30 5.69 16.62 6.93
C CYS A 30 5.77 16.13 8.38
N SER A 31 5.04 15.06 8.72
CA SER A 31 5.06 14.46 10.05
C SER A 31 6.46 13.98 10.43
N GLY A 32 7.16 13.27 9.54
CA GLY A 32 8.52 12.81 9.80
C GLY A 32 9.50 13.94 10.12
N ILE A 33 9.47 15.05 9.36
CA ILE A 33 10.30 16.22 9.62
C ILE A 33 9.91 16.88 10.97
N MET A 34 8.63 17.02 11.27
CA MET A 34 8.17 17.64 12.52
C MET A 34 8.49 16.82 13.76
N ILE A 35 8.53 15.50 13.64
CA ILE A 35 8.94 14.62 14.73
C ILE A 35 10.42 14.86 15.07
N ASP A 36 11.32 14.85 14.08
CA ASP A 36 12.76 14.97 14.34
C ASP A 36 13.21 16.42 14.58
N GLU A 37 12.86 17.35 13.67
CA GLU A 37 13.41 18.72 13.64
C GLU A 37 12.48 19.75 14.26
N GLY A 38 11.17 19.47 14.26
CA GLY A 38 10.16 20.37 14.80
C GLY A 38 9.86 21.63 14.02
N THR A 39 10.53 21.83 12.90
CA THR A 39 10.28 22.94 12.00
C THR A 39 10.29 22.44 10.57
N LEU A 40 9.32 22.87 9.77
CA LEU A 40 9.37 22.66 8.33
C LEU A 40 9.97 23.88 7.66
N SER A 41 10.92 23.65 6.75
CA SER A 41 11.34 24.69 5.83
C SER A 41 10.14 25.20 5.02
N LYS A 42 10.06 26.53 4.82
CA LYS A 42 8.99 27.15 4.02
C LYS A 42 8.86 26.51 2.64
N ARG A 43 9.98 26.12 2.04
CA ARG A 43 10.04 25.43 0.75
C ARG A 43 9.38 24.05 0.79
N ASN A 44 9.64 23.25 1.82
CA ASN A 44 9.04 21.92 1.97
C ASN A 44 7.54 22.00 2.25
N ARG A 45 7.12 22.97 3.08
CA ARG A 45 5.70 23.21 3.34
C ARG A 45 4.93 23.60 2.08
N ILE A 46 5.46 24.56 1.32
CA ILE A 46 4.86 24.99 0.04
C ILE A 46 4.82 23.83 -0.95
N LYS A 47 5.89 23.03 -1.06
CA LYS A 47 5.91 21.86 -1.95
C LYS A 47 4.84 20.86 -1.55
N ALA A 48 4.76 20.44 -0.29
CA ALA A 48 3.76 19.48 0.16
C ALA A 48 2.33 19.99 -0.13
N SER A 49 2.05 21.25 0.21
CA SER A 49 0.75 21.88 -0.08
C SER A 49 0.44 21.95 -1.57
N ALA A 50 1.39 22.39 -2.39
CA ALA A 50 1.22 22.50 -3.83
C ALA A 50 1.00 21.13 -4.48
N TRP A 51 1.77 20.11 -4.10
CA TRP A 51 1.60 18.76 -4.61
C TRP A 51 0.22 18.19 -4.26
N THR A 52 -0.27 18.38 -3.03
CA THR A 52 -1.62 17.94 -2.63
C THR A 52 -2.74 18.66 -3.40
N LEU A 53 -2.60 19.97 -3.62
CA LEU A 53 -3.59 20.74 -4.39
C LEU A 53 -3.58 20.39 -5.87
N ILE A 54 -2.39 20.30 -6.47
CA ILE A 54 -2.22 19.95 -7.88
C ILE A 54 -2.73 18.53 -8.12
N SER A 55 -2.45 17.57 -7.24
CA SER A 55 -2.96 16.20 -7.37
C SER A 55 -4.48 16.13 -7.19
N ALA A 56 -5.07 16.94 -6.30
CA ALA A 56 -6.53 17.01 -6.17
C ALA A 56 -7.17 17.55 -7.45
N ILE A 57 -6.66 18.66 -7.99
CA ILE A 57 -7.18 19.23 -9.24
C ILE A 57 -7.00 18.23 -10.38
N ALA A 58 -5.80 17.66 -10.51
CA ALA A 58 -5.46 16.76 -11.61
C ALA A 58 -6.25 15.46 -11.57
N PHE A 59 -6.42 14.83 -10.41
CA PHE A 59 -6.96 13.46 -10.32
C PHE A 59 -8.36 13.36 -9.71
N LEU A 60 -8.86 14.43 -9.07
CA LEU A 60 -10.24 14.49 -8.56
C LEU A 60 -11.09 15.56 -9.26
N GLY A 61 -10.47 16.57 -9.87
CA GLY A 61 -11.17 17.67 -10.54
C GLY A 61 -11.39 17.45 -12.03
N ILE A 62 -10.48 16.73 -12.68
CA ILE A 62 -10.56 16.37 -14.10
C ILE A 62 -11.25 15.01 -14.21
N ASN A 63 -12.26 14.93 -15.06
CA ASN A 63 -12.88 13.65 -15.41
C ASN A 63 -12.05 13.00 -16.52
N TRP A 64 -11.32 11.93 -16.21
CA TRP A 64 -10.42 11.24 -17.14
C TRP A 64 -11.13 10.18 -17.99
N ASP A 65 -12.40 10.41 -18.36
CA ASP A 65 -13.30 9.51 -19.12
C ASP A 65 -12.80 9.09 -20.54
N ALA A 66 -11.49 9.11 -20.81
CA ALA A 66 -10.87 8.69 -22.05
C ALA A 66 -10.46 7.20 -22.11
N ALA A 67 -10.80 6.37 -21.12
CA ALA A 67 -10.60 4.91 -21.21
C ALA A 67 -11.85 4.14 -20.74
N GLU A 68 -12.71 3.78 -21.70
CA GLU A 68 -13.85 2.87 -21.53
C GLU A 68 -13.41 1.45 -21.11
N ILE A 69 -12.94 1.26 -19.87
CA ILE A 69 -12.72 -0.08 -19.28
C ILE A 69 -13.47 -0.28 -17.95
N ALA A 70 -14.09 0.75 -17.37
CA ALA A 70 -14.94 0.60 -16.18
C ALA A 70 -16.26 1.38 -16.29
N GLN A 71 -17.17 0.95 -17.18
CA GLN A 71 -18.58 1.36 -17.11
C GLN A 71 -19.24 0.78 -15.85
N LYS A 72 -19.04 1.43 -14.68
CA LYS A 72 -19.92 1.29 -13.51
C LYS A 72 -19.72 2.34 -12.41
N ILE A 73 -19.43 3.61 -12.74
CA ILE A 73 -19.39 4.69 -11.74
C ILE A 73 -20.21 5.86 -12.24
N GLN A 74 -21.41 6.01 -11.67
CA GLN A 74 -22.42 6.98 -12.12
C GLN A 74 -22.31 8.36 -11.45
N HIS A 75 -21.22 8.65 -10.72
CA HIS A 75 -20.95 9.98 -10.20
C HIS A 75 -19.47 10.35 -10.40
N PRO A 76 -19.14 11.25 -11.34
CA PRO A 76 -17.79 11.79 -11.42
C PRO A 76 -17.49 12.51 -10.11
N ILE A 77 -16.37 12.14 -9.49
CA ILE A 77 -15.78 12.94 -8.42
C ILE A 77 -15.53 14.32 -9.03
N GLY A 78 -16.26 15.33 -8.55
CA GLY A 78 -16.28 16.67 -9.16
C GLY A 78 -15.42 17.68 -8.41
N MET A 79 -15.34 18.90 -8.94
CA MET A 79 -14.58 20.03 -8.37
C MET A 79 -14.90 20.32 -6.88
N GLN A 80 -16.07 19.87 -6.38
CA GLN A 80 -16.45 19.94 -4.97
C GLN A 80 -15.41 19.32 -4.01
N TYR A 81 -14.74 18.22 -4.40
CA TYR A 81 -13.72 17.59 -3.56
C TYR A 81 -12.43 18.41 -3.52
N CYS A 82 -12.11 19.14 -4.59
CA CYS A 82 -10.97 20.06 -4.61
C CYS A 82 -11.15 21.20 -3.59
N GLY A 83 -12.39 21.67 -3.39
CA GLY A 83 -12.72 22.64 -2.33
C GLY A 83 -12.42 22.10 -0.93
N GLY A 84 -12.81 20.85 -0.66
CA GLY A 84 -12.48 20.16 0.61
C GLY A 84 -10.97 20.01 0.84
N VAL A 85 -10.23 19.64 -0.20
CA VAL A 85 -8.75 19.53 -0.12
C VAL A 85 -8.12 20.91 0.09
N LEU A 86 -8.62 21.95 -0.56
CA LEU A 86 -8.15 23.32 -0.35
C LEU A 86 -8.33 23.76 1.10
N LEU A 87 -9.51 23.51 1.68
CA LEU A 87 -9.77 23.79 3.09
C LEU A 87 -8.84 23.00 4.01
N LEU A 88 -8.58 21.73 3.71
CA LEU A 88 -7.64 20.90 4.47
C LEU A 88 -6.21 21.46 4.43
N VAL A 89 -5.74 21.89 3.25
CA VAL A 89 -4.40 22.47 3.08
C VAL A 89 -4.30 23.82 3.81
N ILE A 90 -5.33 24.66 3.74
CA ILE A 90 -5.38 25.93 4.47
C ILE A 90 -5.36 25.66 5.98
N ALA A 91 -6.23 24.77 6.47
CA ALA A 91 -6.29 24.39 7.88
C ALA A 91 -4.93 23.86 8.38
N GLY A 92 -4.28 22.96 7.62
CA GLY A 92 -2.95 22.46 7.96
C GLY A 92 -1.89 23.56 8.05
N ASN A 93 -1.90 24.54 7.14
CA ASN A 93 -0.97 25.68 7.18
C ASN A 93 -1.27 26.66 8.33
N LEU A 94 -2.54 26.84 8.70
CA LEU A 94 -2.95 27.67 9.84
C LEU A 94 -2.63 27.02 11.19
N LEU A 95 -2.77 25.69 11.28
CA LEU A 95 -2.43 24.92 12.48
C LEU A 95 -0.92 24.71 12.64
N TYR A 96 -0.15 24.72 11.55
CA TYR A 96 1.31 24.56 11.57
C TYR A 96 2.04 25.39 12.65
N PRO A 97 1.88 26.73 12.73
CA PRO A 97 2.61 27.52 13.74
C PRO A 97 2.23 27.13 15.17
N LEU A 98 0.96 26.78 15.42
CA LEU A 98 0.49 26.33 16.73
C LEU A 98 1.13 24.99 17.10
N LEU A 99 1.16 24.04 16.16
CA LEU A 99 1.73 22.71 16.36
C LEU A 99 3.27 22.73 16.46
N ALA A 100 3.93 23.63 15.72
CA ALA A 100 5.38 23.79 15.75
C ALA A 100 5.89 24.36 17.07
N ASN A 101 5.09 25.22 17.73
CA ASN A 101 5.41 25.82 19.03
C ASN A 101 5.18 24.88 20.22
N LEU A 102 4.68 23.66 20.00
CA LEU A 102 4.51 22.68 21.07
C LEU A 102 5.87 22.21 21.62
N PRO A 103 5.96 21.88 22.92
CA PRO A 103 7.14 21.22 23.49
C PRO A 103 7.48 19.96 22.71
N GLU A 104 8.77 19.66 22.54
CA GLU A 104 9.26 18.57 21.68
C GLU A 104 8.54 17.24 21.94
N ALA A 105 8.44 16.82 23.21
CA ALA A 105 7.80 15.57 23.59
C ALA A 105 6.33 15.49 23.12
N ARG A 106 5.57 16.58 23.29
CA ARG A 106 4.15 16.65 22.87
C ARG A 106 4.04 16.73 21.34
N ARG A 107 4.90 17.53 20.70
CA ARG A 107 4.94 17.69 19.24
C ARG A 107 5.17 16.35 18.54
N ARG A 108 6.18 15.59 18.98
CA ARG A 108 6.50 14.26 18.44
C ARG A 108 5.30 13.32 18.50
N GLY A 109 4.61 13.28 19.64
CA GLY A 109 3.41 12.46 19.82
C GLY A 109 2.24 12.89 18.93
N VAL A 110 2.01 14.20 18.79
CA VAL A 110 0.94 14.73 17.94
C VAL A 110 1.16 14.41 16.46
N PHE A 111 2.36 14.60 15.92
CA PHE A 111 2.64 14.31 14.51
C PHE A 111 2.67 12.80 14.22
N LEU A 112 3.10 11.98 15.18
CA LEU A 112 2.91 10.53 15.08
C LEU A 112 1.41 10.19 15.02
N PHE A 113 0.59 10.76 15.92
CA PHE A 113 -0.85 10.52 15.92
C PHE A 113 -1.51 10.97 14.62
N ILE A 114 -1.17 12.15 14.07
CA ILE A 114 -1.69 12.63 12.79
C ILE A 114 -1.36 11.65 11.66
N SER A 115 -0.11 11.17 11.59
CA SER A 115 0.31 10.17 10.61
C SER A 115 -0.46 8.85 10.75
N MET A 116 -0.56 8.32 11.97
CA MET A 116 -1.29 7.06 12.22
C MET A 116 -2.78 7.20 11.91
N ALA A 117 -3.41 8.28 12.36
CA ALA A 117 -4.83 8.54 12.14
C ALA A 117 -5.14 8.72 10.64
N ALA A 118 -4.28 9.41 9.89
CA ALA A 118 -4.45 9.55 8.45
C ALA A 118 -4.31 8.21 7.72
N ASN A 119 -3.23 7.46 8.00
CA ASN A 119 -2.95 6.18 7.34
C ASN A 119 -4.00 5.11 7.67
N LEU A 120 -4.31 4.92 8.96
CA LEU A 120 -5.33 3.98 9.38
C LEU A 120 -6.73 4.44 9.00
N GLY A 121 -7.00 5.75 8.99
CA GLY A 121 -8.27 6.31 8.54
C GLY A 121 -8.53 6.05 7.06
N LEU A 122 -7.54 6.29 6.20
CA LEU A 122 -7.62 5.95 4.77
C LEU A 122 -7.82 4.44 4.58
N LEU A 123 -7.00 3.61 5.23
CA LEU A 123 -7.13 2.16 5.13
C LEU A 123 -8.50 1.67 5.61
N ALA A 124 -8.99 2.19 6.74
CA ALA A 124 -10.26 1.80 7.31
C ALA A 124 -11.44 2.19 6.41
N PHE A 125 -11.41 3.41 5.88
CA PHE A 125 -12.43 3.92 4.96
C PHE A 125 -12.56 3.04 3.73
N PHE A 126 -11.46 2.83 2.99
CA PHE A 126 -11.54 2.08 1.73
C PHE A 126 -11.76 0.58 1.93
N LYS A 127 -11.30 -0.01 3.04
CA LYS A 127 -11.38 -1.46 3.27
C LYS A 127 -12.69 -1.90 3.91
N TYR A 128 -13.27 -1.11 4.81
CA TYR A 128 -14.41 -1.54 5.62
C TYR A 128 -15.70 -0.76 5.37
N CYS A 129 -15.67 0.42 4.73
CA CYS A 129 -16.91 1.18 4.52
C CYS A 129 -17.95 0.41 3.71
N ASN A 130 -17.57 -0.34 2.67
CA ASN A 130 -18.53 -1.16 1.92
C ASN A 130 -19.21 -2.20 2.84
N PHE A 131 -18.46 -2.89 3.70
CA PHE A 131 -19.01 -3.83 4.68
C PHE A 131 -20.01 -3.16 5.65
N PHE A 132 -19.69 -1.95 6.14
CA PHE A 132 -20.59 -1.21 7.02
C PHE A 132 -21.86 -0.72 6.29
N ILE A 133 -21.72 -0.29 5.03
CA ILE A 133 -22.85 0.12 4.17
C ILE A 133 -23.76 -1.08 3.93
N ASP A 134 -23.21 -2.21 3.50
CA ASP A 134 -23.97 -3.44 3.24
C ASP A 134 -24.67 -3.95 4.52
N SER A 135 -24.00 -3.87 5.68
CA SER A 135 -24.58 -4.24 6.97
C SER A 135 -25.71 -3.31 7.40
N ALA A 136 -25.54 -2.00 7.21
CA ALA A 136 -26.56 -1.00 7.54
C ALA A 136 -27.78 -1.12 6.60
N GLU A 137 -27.55 -1.34 5.30
CA GLU A 137 -28.61 -1.59 4.31
C GLU A 137 -29.43 -2.83 4.70
N GLY A 138 -28.78 -3.91 5.15
CA GLY A 138 -29.48 -5.10 5.65
C GLY A 138 -30.40 -4.82 6.85
N ILE A 139 -29.96 -4.02 7.81
CA ILE A 139 -30.76 -3.63 8.98
C ILE A 139 -31.92 -2.72 8.56
N LEU A 140 -31.66 -1.69 7.76
CA LEU A 140 -32.66 -0.72 7.32
C LEU A 140 -33.75 -1.37 6.46
N THR A 141 -33.35 -2.29 5.57
CA THR A 141 -34.29 -3.09 4.76
C THR A 141 -35.12 -4.01 5.66
N GLY A 142 -34.51 -4.62 6.69
CA GLY A 142 -35.23 -5.39 7.70
C GLY A 142 -36.24 -4.57 8.52
N MET A 143 -36.03 -3.25 8.64
CA MET A 143 -36.95 -2.29 9.27
C MET A 143 -37.98 -1.70 8.28
N GLY A 144 -38.01 -2.15 7.02
CA GLY A 144 -38.95 -1.68 6.00
C GLY A 144 -38.57 -0.34 5.35
N MET A 145 -37.34 0.16 5.54
CA MET A 145 -36.82 1.35 4.88
C MET A 145 -35.96 0.98 3.67
N HIS A 146 -36.22 1.60 2.52
CA HIS A 146 -35.39 1.41 1.32
C HIS A 146 -34.12 2.26 1.42
N ALA A 147 -32.99 1.62 1.74
CA ALA A 147 -31.69 2.29 1.93
C ALA A 147 -30.89 2.51 0.62
N ALA A 148 -31.47 2.20 -0.54
CA ALA A 148 -30.80 2.21 -1.84
C ALA A 148 -30.27 3.61 -2.25
N ASP A 149 -30.86 4.69 -1.73
CA ASP A 149 -30.52 6.06 -2.12
C ASP A 149 -29.17 6.56 -1.57
N PHE A 150 -28.56 5.86 -0.60
CA PHE A 150 -27.32 6.30 0.07
C PHE A 150 -26.10 5.41 -0.21
N ARG A 151 -26.17 4.50 -1.20
CA ARG A 151 -25.10 3.55 -1.46
C ARG A 151 -23.88 4.21 -2.11
N LEU A 152 -22.81 4.37 -1.34
CA LEU A 152 -21.49 4.73 -1.84
C LEU A 152 -20.75 3.45 -2.26
N ASN A 153 -20.64 3.19 -3.56
CA ASN A 153 -19.78 2.10 -4.06
C ASN A 153 -18.32 2.58 -4.07
N ILE A 154 -17.60 2.27 -2.98
CA ILE A 154 -16.20 2.68 -2.82
C ILE A 154 -15.31 1.64 -3.50
N VAL A 155 -14.52 2.07 -4.49
CA VAL A 155 -13.52 1.23 -5.14
C VAL A 155 -12.29 1.16 -4.23
N LEU A 156 -11.85 -0.05 -3.89
CA LEU A 156 -10.66 -0.27 -3.07
C LEU A 156 -9.39 0.04 -3.89
N PRO A 157 -8.54 0.97 -3.45
CA PRO A 157 -7.29 1.26 -4.14
C PRO A 157 -6.34 0.07 -4.05
N VAL A 158 -5.80 -0.34 -5.19
CA VAL A 158 -4.79 -1.40 -5.24
C VAL A 158 -3.59 -0.98 -4.41
N GLY A 159 -3.04 -1.86 -3.59
CA GLY A 159 -1.82 -1.56 -2.84
C GLY A 159 -1.96 -0.60 -1.64
N ILE A 160 -3.19 -0.16 -1.28
CA ILE A 160 -3.40 0.73 -0.12
C ILE A 160 -2.78 0.22 1.17
N SER A 161 -2.93 -1.07 1.44
CA SER A 161 -2.33 -1.67 2.63
C SER A 161 -0.80 -1.60 2.61
N PHE A 162 -0.16 -1.77 1.45
CA PHE A 162 1.30 -1.80 1.33
C PHE A 162 1.90 -0.43 1.62
N TYR A 163 1.46 0.62 0.92
CA TYR A 163 2.02 1.95 1.17
C TYR A 163 1.64 2.46 2.57
N THR A 164 0.47 2.11 3.11
CA THR A 164 0.08 2.47 4.48
C THR A 164 1.04 1.88 5.50
N PHE A 165 1.35 0.57 5.46
CA PHE A 165 2.30 -0.03 6.39
C PHE A 165 3.71 0.55 6.23
N GLN A 166 4.09 0.85 4.99
CA GLN A 166 5.38 1.42 4.67
C GLN A 166 5.53 2.86 5.20
N THR A 167 4.55 3.75 4.99
CA THR A 167 4.58 5.13 5.51
C THR A 167 4.44 5.18 7.02
N MET A 168 3.66 4.28 7.62
CA MET A 168 3.61 4.14 9.07
C MET A 168 4.98 3.75 9.65
N SER A 169 5.69 2.81 9.02
CA SER A 169 7.04 2.43 9.47
C SER A 169 8.00 3.64 9.50
N TYR A 170 7.88 4.56 8.53
CA TYR A 170 8.69 5.78 8.46
C TYR A 170 8.48 6.69 9.68
N THR A 171 7.24 7.05 9.99
CA THR A 171 6.97 7.97 11.11
C THR A 171 7.19 7.31 12.47
N ILE A 172 6.90 6.01 12.61
CA ILE A 172 7.18 5.26 13.85
C ILE A 172 8.70 5.15 14.09
N ASP A 173 9.49 4.81 13.08
CA ASP A 173 10.94 4.65 13.24
C ASP A 173 11.64 5.99 13.51
N ILE A 174 11.17 7.09 12.92
CA ILE A 174 11.66 8.44 13.26
C ILE A 174 11.27 8.80 14.70
N TYR A 175 10.03 8.50 15.11
CA TYR A 175 9.59 8.75 16.48
C TYR A 175 10.42 7.97 17.50
N ARG A 176 10.78 6.72 17.19
CA ARG A 176 11.67 5.86 18.01
C ARG A 176 13.15 6.24 17.89
N GLY A 177 13.53 7.12 16.98
CA GLY A 177 14.93 7.55 16.77
C GLY A 177 15.78 6.55 15.99
N HIS A 178 15.18 5.57 15.32
CA HIS A 178 15.87 4.57 14.49
C HIS A 178 16.15 5.06 13.06
N LEU A 179 15.48 6.13 12.63
CA LEU A 179 15.60 6.67 11.28
C LEU A 179 15.59 8.21 11.33
N LYS A 180 16.34 8.84 10.41
CA LYS A 180 16.27 10.29 10.17
C LYS A 180 15.33 10.59 9.00
N PRO A 181 14.54 11.69 9.06
CA PRO A 181 13.65 12.04 7.98
C PRO A 181 14.42 12.42 6.71
N THR A 182 13.79 12.19 5.56
CA THR A 182 14.28 12.73 4.29
C THR A 182 13.77 14.15 4.07
N HIS A 183 14.61 15.02 3.51
CA HIS A 183 14.29 16.44 3.28
C HIS A 183 13.78 16.70 1.86
N ARG A 184 13.86 15.70 0.98
CA ARG A 184 13.46 15.80 -0.43
C ARG A 184 12.15 15.08 -0.65
N PHE A 185 11.10 15.87 -0.85
CA PHE A 185 9.74 15.38 -1.10
C PHE A 185 9.66 14.32 -2.22
N LEU A 186 10.41 14.51 -3.31
CA LEU A 186 10.40 13.57 -4.44
C LEU A 186 11.03 12.22 -4.11
N ASP A 187 12.03 12.19 -3.23
CA ASP A 187 12.68 10.95 -2.81
C ASP A 187 11.74 10.17 -1.88
N PHE A 188 11.02 10.89 -1.00
CA PHE A 188 9.94 10.31 -0.20
C PHE A 188 8.77 9.81 -1.04
N ALA A 189 8.34 10.58 -2.04
CA ALA A 189 7.28 10.18 -2.97
C ALA A 189 7.68 8.91 -3.74
N LEU A 190 8.94 8.78 -4.14
CA LEU A 190 9.44 7.56 -4.81
C LEU A 190 9.43 6.37 -3.84
N PHE A 191 9.81 6.58 -2.59
CA PHE A 191 9.68 5.56 -1.55
C PHE A 191 8.24 5.06 -1.46
N VAL A 192 7.27 5.94 -1.20
CA VAL A 192 5.85 5.56 -1.06
C VAL A 192 5.28 4.91 -2.31
N SER A 193 5.64 5.42 -3.49
CA SER A 193 5.07 4.97 -4.78
C SER A 193 5.88 3.88 -5.47
N PHE A 194 6.87 3.25 -4.83
CA PHE A 194 7.78 2.31 -5.52
C PHE A 194 7.02 1.08 -6.08
N PHE A 195 6.79 1.06 -7.40
CA PHE A 195 5.82 0.16 -8.01
C PHE A 195 6.14 -1.34 -7.96
N PRO A 196 7.42 -1.80 -7.97
CA PRO A 196 7.69 -3.23 -8.02
C PRO A 196 7.08 -4.00 -6.86
N GLN A 197 6.89 -3.35 -5.70
CA GLN A 197 6.35 -3.99 -4.50
C GLN A 197 4.86 -3.73 -4.22
N LEU A 198 4.26 -2.69 -4.80
CA LEU A 198 3.04 -2.07 -4.29
C LEU A 198 1.79 -2.94 -4.34
N VAL A 199 1.73 -3.94 -5.22
CA VAL A 199 0.54 -4.78 -5.41
C VAL A 199 0.66 -6.10 -4.63
N ALA A 200 1.81 -6.76 -4.73
CA ALA A 200 1.99 -8.12 -4.21
C ALA A 200 3.47 -8.43 -3.85
N GLY A 201 4.29 -7.40 -3.66
CA GLY A 201 5.67 -7.57 -3.24
C GLY A 201 5.84 -7.65 -1.73
N PRO A 202 7.08 -7.65 -1.23
CA PRO A 202 7.37 -7.49 0.19
C PRO A 202 6.87 -6.15 0.72
N ILE A 203 6.32 -6.13 1.94
CA ILE A 203 6.02 -4.90 2.68
C ILE A 203 7.34 -4.33 3.20
N GLU A 204 7.89 -3.35 2.47
CA GLU A 204 9.13 -2.72 2.87
C GLU A 204 8.98 -1.78 4.07
N ARG A 205 10.08 -1.67 4.81
CA ARG A 205 10.23 -0.68 5.88
C ARG A 205 11.04 0.50 5.39
N ALA A 206 10.77 1.66 5.98
CA ALA A 206 11.53 2.87 5.71
C ALA A 206 13.03 2.71 5.98
N THR A 207 13.40 2.01 7.05
CA THR A 207 14.79 1.73 7.41
C THR A 207 15.57 0.91 6.39
N HIS A 208 14.89 0.15 5.52
CA HIS A 208 15.52 -0.70 4.51
C HIS A 208 15.44 -0.10 3.10
N LEU A 209 14.25 0.28 2.65
CA LEU A 209 14.03 0.74 1.28
C LEU A 209 14.46 2.20 1.06
N LEU A 210 14.20 3.10 2.00
CA LEU A 210 14.48 4.53 1.81
C LEU A 210 15.99 4.80 1.59
N PRO A 211 16.93 4.25 2.39
CA PRO A 211 18.36 4.39 2.10
C PRO A 211 18.74 3.89 0.71
N SER A 212 18.18 2.75 0.28
CA SER A 212 18.45 2.16 -1.04
C SER A 212 17.99 3.07 -2.19
N ILE A 213 16.95 3.88 -1.97
CA ILE A 213 16.48 4.88 -2.95
C ILE A 213 17.39 6.12 -2.98
N LEU A 214 17.92 6.51 -1.82
CA LEU A 214 18.77 7.71 -1.67
C LEU A 214 20.21 7.48 -2.16
N HIS A 215 20.71 6.25 -2.09
CA HIS A 215 22.04 5.91 -2.60
C HIS A 215 22.10 5.83 -4.13
N GLU A 216 23.29 6.04 -4.69
CA GLU A 216 23.53 5.94 -6.12
C GLU A 216 23.28 4.50 -6.59
N ARG A 217 22.41 4.34 -7.60
CA ARG A 217 22.07 3.05 -8.17
C ARG A 217 23.17 2.60 -9.13
N LYS A 218 23.82 1.48 -8.83
CA LYS A 218 24.77 0.83 -9.74
C LYS A 218 24.12 -0.41 -10.33
N MET A 219 23.88 -0.38 -11.64
CA MET A 219 23.44 -1.58 -12.36
C MET A 219 24.64 -2.52 -12.52
N ASN A 220 24.60 -3.65 -11.83
CA ASN A 220 25.56 -4.73 -11.99
C ASN A 220 24.93 -5.84 -12.86
N TRP A 221 25.65 -6.31 -13.88
CA TRP A 221 25.24 -7.43 -14.72
C TRP A 221 24.82 -8.66 -13.91
N GLU A 222 25.61 -9.03 -12.90
CA GLU A 222 25.31 -10.18 -12.04
C GLU A 222 23.99 -9.98 -11.27
N GLN A 223 23.75 -8.76 -10.80
CA GLN A 223 22.52 -8.40 -10.10
C GLN A 223 21.32 -8.46 -11.05
N SER A 224 21.45 -7.95 -12.27
CA SER A 224 20.40 -8.02 -13.30
C SER A 224 20.10 -9.47 -13.68
N MET A 225 21.10 -10.33 -13.87
CA MET A 225 20.90 -11.76 -14.14
C MET A 225 20.14 -12.46 -13.02
N ARG A 226 20.52 -12.21 -11.76
CA ARG A 226 19.79 -12.74 -10.59
C ARG A 226 18.35 -12.21 -10.55
N GLY A 227 18.14 -10.96 -10.93
CA GLY A 227 16.81 -10.36 -11.05
C GLY A 227 15.95 -11.06 -12.11
N CYS A 228 16.50 -11.29 -13.31
CA CYS A 228 15.82 -12.04 -14.37
C CYS A 228 15.49 -13.47 -13.94
N PHE A 229 16.42 -14.15 -13.25
CA PHE A 229 16.16 -15.49 -12.71
C PHE A 229 14.99 -15.48 -11.72
N LEU A 230 14.93 -14.50 -10.81
CA LEU A 230 13.81 -14.34 -9.88
C LEU A 230 12.47 -14.12 -10.59
N ILE A 231 12.45 -13.32 -11.67
CA ILE A 231 11.26 -13.13 -12.48
C ILE A 231 10.84 -14.46 -13.12
N LEU A 232 11.78 -15.20 -13.73
CA LEU A 232 11.49 -16.47 -14.40
C LEU A 232 10.96 -17.53 -13.43
N ILE A 233 11.61 -17.71 -12.27
CA ILE A 233 11.13 -18.68 -11.28
C ILE A 233 9.80 -18.25 -10.67
N GLY A 234 9.59 -16.94 -10.49
CA GLY A 234 8.32 -16.41 -10.00
C GLY A 234 7.17 -16.63 -10.99
N LEU A 235 7.41 -16.41 -12.29
CA LEU A 235 6.46 -16.72 -13.36
C LEU A 235 6.17 -18.23 -13.43
N PHE A 236 7.18 -19.08 -13.29
CA PHE A 236 6.98 -20.53 -13.25
C PHE A 236 6.12 -20.96 -12.05
N LYS A 237 6.40 -20.44 -10.85
CA LYS A 237 5.59 -20.72 -9.66
C LYS A 237 4.14 -20.26 -9.85
N LYS A 238 3.93 -19.05 -10.37
CA LYS A 238 2.60 -18.48 -10.55
C LYS A 238 1.82 -19.21 -11.65
N ILE A 239 2.32 -19.19 -12.87
CA ILE A 239 1.60 -19.68 -14.05
C ILE A 239 1.71 -21.20 -14.17
N GLY A 240 2.92 -21.73 -13.99
CA GLY A 240 3.20 -23.16 -14.18
C GLY A 240 2.66 -24.04 -13.05
N VAL A 241 2.65 -23.54 -11.81
CA VAL A 241 2.21 -24.33 -10.64
C VAL A 241 0.89 -23.82 -10.07
N ALA A 242 0.83 -22.58 -9.58
CA ALA A 242 -0.32 -22.10 -8.84
C ALA A 242 -1.60 -22.07 -9.69
N ASP A 243 -1.54 -21.48 -10.89
CA ASP A 243 -2.70 -21.38 -11.77
C ASP A 243 -3.15 -22.75 -12.30
N SER A 244 -2.21 -23.68 -12.51
CA SER A 244 -2.52 -25.06 -12.92
C SER A 244 -3.21 -25.85 -11.80
N VAL A 245 -2.69 -25.74 -10.57
CA VAL A 245 -3.28 -26.39 -9.38
C VAL A 245 -4.64 -25.78 -9.03
N ALA A 246 -4.81 -24.47 -9.25
CA ALA A 246 -6.05 -23.75 -9.00
C ALA A 246 -7.25 -24.35 -9.76
N ILE A 247 -7.04 -24.88 -10.97
CA ILE A 247 -8.11 -25.53 -11.75
C ILE A 247 -8.68 -26.73 -10.96
N ALA A 248 -7.81 -27.59 -10.43
CA ALA A 248 -8.22 -28.74 -9.63
C ALA A 248 -8.88 -28.31 -8.31
N VAL A 249 -8.27 -27.37 -7.57
CA VAL A 249 -8.82 -26.86 -6.31
C VAL A 249 -10.21 -26.25 -6.51
N ASN A 250 -10.38 -25.41 -7.53
CA ASN A 250 -11.65 -24.74 -7.82
C ASN A 250 -12.74 -25.72 -8.26
N SER A 251 -12.39 -26.82 -8.93
CA SER A 251 -13.37 -27.86 -9.28
C SER A 251 -14.04 -28.51 -8.06
N VAL A 252 -13.37 -28.50 -6.90
CA VAL A 252 -13.92 -29.01 -5.64
C VAL A 252 -14.54 -27.90 -4.80
N TYR A 253 -13.92 -26.73 -4.70
CA TYR A 253 -14.41 -25.64 -3.83
C TYR A 253 -15.55 -24.82 -4.41
N LEU A 254 -15.72 -24.78 -5.74
CA LEU A 254 -16.77 -24.00 -6.40
C LEU A 254 -17.93 -24.86 -6.91
N THR A 255 -17.85 -26.19 -6.78
CA THR A 255 -18.93 -27.08 -7.24
C THR A 255 -20.14 -26.98 -6.31
N GLN A 256 -21.33 -27.14 -6.91
CA GLN A 256 -22.60 -27.30 -6.19
C GLN A 256 -23.05 -28.78 -6.15
N GLY A 257 -22.26 -29.68 -6.73
CA GLY A 257 -22.51 -31.12 -6.73
C GLY A 257 -21.92 -31.83 -5.52
N ASP A 258 -22.11 -33.15 -5.46
CA ASP A 258 -21.57 -33.98 -4.39
C ASP A 258 -20.04 -34.09 -4.50
N VAL A 259 -19.34 -33.79 -3.40
CA VAL A 259 -17.89 -33.98 -3.25
C VAL A 259 -17.61 -35.02 -2.18
N THR A 260 -16.62 -35.87 -2.41
CA THR A 260 -16.22 -36.85 -1.39
C THR A 260 -15.32 -36.20 -0.34
N GLN A 261 -15.22 -36.83 0.84
CA GLN A 261 -14.29 -36.38 1.89
C GLN A 261 -12.83 -36.39 1.41
N LEU A 262 -12.46 -37.36 0.56
CA LEU A 262 -11.13 -37.45 -0.01
C LEU A 262 -10.83 -36.27 -0.95
N ASP A 263 -11.81 -35.86 -1.75
CA ASP A 263 -11.68 -34.70 -2.64
C ASP A 263 -11.37 -33.42 -1.86
N ILE A 264 -12.06 -33.22 -0.73
CA ILE A 264 -11.83 -32.06 0.15
C ILE A 264 -10.41 -32.09 0.73
N ILE A 265 -9.95 -33.25 1.21
CA ILE A 265 -8.59 -33.38 1.77
C ILE A 265 -7.53 -33.08 0.72
N VAL A 266 -7.67 -33.66 -0.48
CA VAL A 266 -6.74 -33.45 -1.60
C VAL A 266 -6.78 -31.99 -2.06
N ALA A 267 -7.96 -31.41 -2.25
CA ALA A 267 -8.13 -30.01 -2.64
C ALA A 267 -7.50 -29.06 -1.60
N THR A 268 -7.63 -29.36 -0.31
CA THR A 268 -7.03 -28.56 0.76
C THR A 268 -5.50 -28.63 0.76
N ALA A 269 -4.94 -29.82 0.54
CA ALA A 269 -3.49 -29.97 0.40
C ALA A 269 -2.96 -29.24 -0.86
N LEU A 270 -3.68 -29.35 -1.98
CA LEU A 270 -3.36 -28.63 -3.22
C LEU A 270 -3.51 -27.12 -3.07
N PHE A 271 -4.50 -26.64 -2.31
CA PHE A 271 -4.69 -25.23 -2.02
C PHE A 271 -3.51 -24.65 -1.25
N ALA A 272 -2.90 -25.41 -0.32
CA ALA A 272 -1.67 -25.00 0.35
C ALA A 272 -0.50 -24.80 -0.64
N VAL A 273 -0.38 -25.68 -1.64
CA VAL A 273 0.62 -25.50 -2.72
C VAL A 273 0.28 -24.28 -3.57
N GLN A 274 -0.98 -24.14 -3.98
CA GLN A 274 -1.48 -23.02 -4.78
C GLN A 274 -1.15 -21.68 -4.10
N ILE A 275 -1.60 -21.46 -2.87
CA ILE A 275 -1.44 -20.18 -2.17
C ILE A 275 0.04 -19.82 -1.97
N TYR A 276 0.89 -20.81 -1.69
CA TYR A 276 2.33 -20.59 -1.57
C TYR A 276 2.98 -20.21 -2.89
N CYS A 277 2.73 -20.98 -3.96
CA CYS A 277 3.29 -20.72 -5.28
C CYS A 277 2.78 -19.40 -5.86
N ASP A 278 1.54 -19.04 -5.58
CA ASP A 278 0.92 -17.78 -5.99
C ASP A 278 1.63 -16.58 -5.35
N PHE A 279 1.63 -16.51 -4.01
CA PHE A 279 2.22 -15.39 -3.27
C PHE A 279 3.74 -15.33 -3.40
N SER A 280 4.42 -16.47 -3.31
CA SER A 280 5.88 -16.50 -3.48
C SER A 280 6.29 -16.20 -4.92
N GLY A 281 5.48 -16.58 -5.91
CA GLY A 281 5.66 -16.22 -7.30
C GLY A 281 5.62 -14.71 -7.51
N TYR A 282 4.56 -14.04 -7.03
CA TYR A 282 4.47 -12.58 -7.08
C TYR A 282 5.62 -11.88 -6.34
N SER A 283 5.97 -12.37 -5.14
CA SER A 283 7.08 -11.80 -4.36
C SER A 283 8.42 -11.93 -5.11
N ASP A 284 8.69 -13.05 -5.79
CA ASP A 284 9.92 -13.23 -6.55
C ASP A 284 9.95 -12.35 -7.81
N ILE A 285 8.82 -12.20 -8.52
CA ILE A 285 8.71 -11.26 -9.65
C ILE A 285 8.98 -9.82 -9.19
N ALA A 286 8.33 -9.39 -8.11
CA ALA A 286 8.51 -8.06 -7.51
C ALA A 286 9.99 -7.80 -7.14
N ARG A 287 10.60 -8.74 -6.43
CA ARG A 287 12.02 -8.68 -6.05
C ARG A 287 12.93 -8.68 -7.27
N GLY A 288 12.64 -9.47 -8.28
CA GLY A 288 13.42 -9.54 -9.52
C GLY A 288 13.40 -8.23 -10.30
N CYS A 289 12.22 -7.64 -10.50
CA CYS A 289 12.04 -6.32 -11.12
C CYS A 289 12.82 -5.24 -10.38
N SER A 290 12.68 -5.18 -9.05
CA SER A 290 13.41 -4.22 -8.22
C SER A 290 14.93 -4.42 -8.29
N LYS A 291 15.37 -5.69 -8.29
CA LYS A 291 16.79 -6.04 -8.32
C LYS A 291 17.46 -5.57 -9.61
N ILE A 292 16.78 -5.67 -10.77
CA ILE A 292 17.25 -5.13 -12.06
C ILE A 292 17.44 -3.61 -11.98
N MET A 293 16.58 -2.92 -11.21
CA MET A 293 16.67 -1.46 -10.99
C MET A 293 17.72 -1.06 -9.96
N GLY A 294 18.51 -2.00 -9.43
CA GLY A 294 19.53 -1.71 -8.44
C GLY A 294 19.03 -1.63 -7.00
N ILE A 295 17.76 -1.98 -6.73
CA ILE A 295 17.16 -1.91 -5.38
C ILE A 295 16.85 -3.33 -4.90
N GLU A 296 17.39 -3.73 -3.75
CA GLU A 296 17.14 -5.04 -3.16
C GLU A 296 15.99 -4.98 -2.16
N LEU A 297 14.95 -5.77 -2.42
CA LEU A 297 13.78 -5.91 -1.54
C LEU A 297 13.93 -7.12 -0.61
N MET A 298 13.26 -7.05 0.54
CA MET A 298 13.17 -8.09 1.55
C MET A 298 12.68 -9.41 0.97
N THR A 299 13.12 -10.52 1.57
CA THR A 299 12.64 -11.85 1.19
C THR A 299 11.36 -12.16 1.94
N ASN A 300 10.31 -12.57 1.21
CA ASN A 300 8.99 -12.82 1.80
C ASN A 300 8.77 -14.29 2.18
N PHE A 301 9.43 -15.23 1.51
CA PHE A 301 9.23 -16.67 1.73
C PHE A 301 10.56 -17.43 1.84
N ARG A 302 10.65 -18.32 2.84
CA ARG A 302 11.81 -19.20 3.06
C ARG A 302 11.36 -20.63 3.38
N ILE A 303 10.89 -21.35 2.36
CA ILE A 303 10.45 -22.76 2.42
C ILE A 303 9.61 -23.03 3.70
N PRO A 304 8.43 -22.38 3.83
CA PRO A 304 7.68 -22.33 5.09
C PRO A 304 7.10 -23.68 5.50
N TYR A 305 6.75 -24.57 4.56
CA TYR A 305 6.14 -25.88 4.88
C TYR A 305 7.13 -26.92 5.42
N VAL A 306 8.43 -26.61 5.47
CA VAL A 306 9.44 -27.45 6.13
C VAL A 306 9.64 -27.07 7.61
N SER A 307 8.90 -26.06 8.09
CA SER A 307 8.93 -25.63 9.49
C SER A 307 8.53 -26.75 10.45
N ARG A 308 9.23 -26.85 11.58
CA ARG A 308 8.95 -27.85 12.63
C ARG A 308 7.95 -27.36 13.68
N THR A 309 7.73 -26.04 13.76
CA THR A 309 6.81 -25.43 14.72
C THR A 309 6.00 -24.30 14.07
N PRO A 310 4.81 -23.96 14.59
CA PRO A 310 4.04 -22.79 14.13
C PRO A 310 4.80 -21.47 14.25
N SER A 311 5.61 -21.30 15.31
CA SER A 311 6.45 -20.10 15.48
C SER A 311 7.47 -19.99 14.34
N GLU A 312 8.15 -21.09 14.00
CA GLU A 312 9.09 -21.14 12.89
C GLU A 312 8.41 -20.83 11.55
N PHE A 313 7.18 -21.32 11.32
CA PHE A 313 6.41 -21.05 10.11
C PHE A 313 6.25 -19.54 9.86
N TRP A 314 5.90 -18.76 10.90
CA TRP A 314 5.73 -17.30 10.78
C TRP A 314 7.05 -16.54 10.56
N THR A 315 8.21 -17.16 10.82
CA THR A 315 9.52 -16.58 10.44
C THR A 315 9.92 -16.84 8.99
N ARG A 316 9.13 -17.67 8.28
CA ARG A 316 9.39 -18.17 6.92
C ARG A 316 8.27 -17.88 5.93
N TRP A 317 7.06 -17.62 6.40
CA TRP A 317 5.89 -17.25 5.62
C TRP A 317 5.64 -15.74 5.70
N HIS A 318 5.47 -15.08 4.56
CA HIS A 318 5.15 -13.66 4.46
C HIS A 318 5.97 -12.76 5.42
N ILE A 319 7.28 -13.00 5.44
CA ILE A 319 8.25 -12.50 6.44
C ILE A 319 8.18 -10.98 6.62
N SER A 320 7.97 -10.23 5.53
CA SER A 320 7.88 -8.77 5.60
C SER A 320 6.73 -8.32 6.51
N LEU A 321 5.57 -8.95 6.39
CA LEU A 321 4.38 -8.66 7.19
C LEU A 321 4.54 -9.18 8.62
N SER A 322 4.96 -10.44 8.78
CA SER A 322 5.10 -11.04 10.10
C SER A 322 6.11 -10.29 10.97
N SER A 323 7.22 -9.84 10.37
CA SER A 323 8.19 -9.01 11.08
C SER A 323 7.65 -7.60 11.35
N TRP A 324 6.89 -7.00 10.43
CA TRP A 324 6.28 -5.69 10.64
C TRP A 324 5.30 -5.74 11.82
N LEU A 325 4.40 -6.72 11.85
CA LEU A 325 3.46 -6.90 12.97
C LEU A 325 4.19 -7.10 14.29
N ARG A 326 5.24 -7.94 14.31
CA ARG A 326 6.05 -8.17 15.50
C ARG A 326 6.72 -6.90 16.03
N ASP A 327 7.22 -6.04 15.15
CA ASP A 327 8.05 -4.91 15.57
C ASP A 327 7.26 -3.60 15.78
N TYR A 328 6.08 -3.45 15.18
CA TYR A 328 5.25 -2.24 15.26
C TYR A 328 3.91 -2.42 15.99
N LEU A 329 3.40 -3.65 16.13
CA LEU A 329 2.11 -3.91 16.76
C LEU A 329 2.21 -4.65 18.11
N TYR A 330 3.03 -5.70 18.18
CA TYR A 330 3.30 -6.44 19.42
C TYR A 330 4.31 -5.69 20.31
#